data_AF-A0A3N0IVN1-F1
#
_entry.id   AF-A0A3N0IVN1-F1
#
_cell.length_a   1.000
_cell.length_b   1.000
_cell.length_c   1.000
_cell.angle_alpha   90.00
_cell.angle_beta   90.00
_cell.angle_gamma   90.00
#
_symmetry.space_group_name_H-M   'P 1'
#
loop_
_entity.id
_entity.type
_entity.pdbx_description
1 polymer ?
#
loop_
_entity_poly.entity_id
_entity_poly.type
_entity_poly.pdbx_seq_one_letter_code
_entity_poly.pdbx_strand_id
1 'polypeptide(L)'
;MNEEEPLSADACRGFAVIARACVEALANEPVEEVVDGVRRAAQAVGEARFDGARADAALRQRYYDRFFVSASPFFLPLCESTVRGAVEEGGRLRYAPAGGARADHVLACYRVAGFEHRDVGGFDLAVKTLKPDSMVAELAFMASLADAAAADAEDPAAARRAAFLLRQFACEHAAGWFAAAARYAARADDDFYAGVCTLAARAVKAVAA
;
A
#
# COMPACT_ATOMS: atom_id res chain seq x y z
N MET A 1 -8.48 2.17 -30.21
CA MET A 1 -7.71 2.02 -28.97
C MET A 1 -7.47 3.44 -28.49
N ASN A 2 -8.23 3.91 -27.50
CA ASN A 2 -8.00 5.25 -26.97
C ASN A 2 -6.60 5.23 -26.37
N GLU A 3 -5.70 6.03 -26.94
CA GLU A 3 -4.39 6.29 -26.34
C GLU A 3 -4.66 7.12 -25.09
N GLU A 4 -4.89 6.45 -23.97
CA GLU A 4 -4.89 7.10 -22.68
C GLU A 4 -3.53 7.76 -22.46
N GLU A 5 -3.56 9.04 -22.13
CA GLU A 5 -2.34 9.81 -21.89
C GLU A 5 -1.58 9.17 -20.71
N PRO A 6 -0.28 8.88 -20.87
CA PRO A 6 0.50 8.27 -19.80
C PRO A 6 0.60 9.22 -18.60
N LEU A 7 0.70 8.66 -17.40
CA LEU A 7 0.93 9.42 -16.18
C LEU A 7 2.17 10.32 -16.35
N SER A 8 2.09 11.56 -15.89
CA SER A 8 3.22 12.48 -15.95
C SER A 8 4.34 12.02 -15.01
N ALA A 9 5.59 12.33 -15.35
CA ALA A 9 6.74 11.98 -14.51
C ALA A 9 6.64 12.55 -13.09
N ASP A 10 6.09 13.77 -12.94
CA ASP A 10 5.84 14.38 -11.62
C ASP A 10 4.79 13.62 -10.82
N ALA A 11 3.70 13.16 -11.45
CA ALA A 11 2.70 12.34 -10.79
C ALA A 11 3.31 11.01 -10.31
N CYS A 12 4.15 10.38 -11.14
CA CYS A 12 4.88 9.17 -10.77
C CYS A 12 5.83 9.40 -9.59
N ARG A 13 6.64 10.48 -9.61
CA ARG A 13 7.52 10.84 -8.47
C ARG A 13 6.73 11.06 -7.19
N GLY A 14 5.65 11.84 -7.26
CA GLY A 14 4.78 12.11 -6.11
C GLY A 14 4.17 10.83 -5.54
N PHE A 15 3.66 9.95 -6.40
CA PHE A 15 3.14 8.65 -5.99
C PHE A 15 4.23 7.79 -5.32
N ALA A 16 5.42 7.68 -5.91
CA ALA A 16 6.51 6.85 -5.38
C ALA A 16 6.89 7.26 -3.95
N VAL A 17 6.97 8.57 -3.67
CA VAL A 17 7.25 9.10 -2.32
C VAL A 17 6.18 8.66 -1.31
N ILE A 18 4.91 8.81 -1.65
CA ILE A 18 3.80 8.45 -0.76
C ILE A 18 3.76 6.93 -0.55
N ALA A 19 3.87 6.16 -1.63
CA ALA A 19 3.84 4.70 -1.59
C ALA A 19 4.96 4.15 -0.70
N ARG A 20 6.20 4.67 -0.82
CA ARG A 20 7.33 4.25 0.02
C ARG A 20 7.13 4.58 1.49
N ALA A 21 6.64 5.78 1.82
CA ALA A 21 6.34 6.14 3.21
C ALA A 21 5.27 5.20 3.82
N CYS A 22 4.25 4.84 3.05
CA CYS A 22 3.26 3.84 3.47
C CYS A 22 3.88 2.44 3.61
N VAL A 23 4.73 2.00 2.68
CA VAL A 23 5.44 0.72 2.77
C VAL A 23 6.28 0.66 4.04
N GLU A 24 7.08 1.69 4.32
CA GLU A 24 7.91 1.76 5.52
C GLU A 24 7.08 1.63 6.80
N ALA A 25 5.96 2.36 6.88
CA ALA A 25 5.07 2.34 8.04
C ALA A 25 4.33 1.02 8.27
N LEU A 26 4.05 0.27 7.21
CA LEU A 26 3.36 -1.01 7.30
C LEU A 26 4.35 -2.18 7.48
N ALA A 27 5.57 -2.07 6.96
CA ALA A 27 6.59 -3.11 7.01
C ALA A 27 7.52 -3.03 8.22
N ASN A 28 7.58 -1.90 8.94
CA ASN A 28 8.47 -1.70 10.08
C ASN A 28 7.73 -1.33 11.36
N GLU A 29 8.38 -1.59 12.50
CA GLU A 29 7.97 -0.99 13.77
C GLU A 29 7.98 0.55 13.66
N PRO A 30 7.07 1.25 14.36
CA PRO A 30 6.91 2.69 14.22
C PRO A 30 7.97 3.46 15.04
N VAL A 31 9.21 3.47 14.53
CA VAL A 31 10.28 4.35 15.01
C VAL A 31 10.09 5.78 14.47
N GLU A 32 10.84 6.73 15.03
CA GLU A 32 10.67 8.17 14.74
C GLU A 32 10.82 8.45 13.24
N GLU A 33 11.81 7.84 12.59
CA GLU A 33 12.07 8.02 11.15
C GLU A 33 10.88 7.59 10.29
N VAL A 34 10.23 6.48 10.64
CA VAL A 34 9.08 5.91 9.92
C VAL A 34 7.85 6.81 10.09
N VAL A 35 7.56 7.24 11.32
CA VAL A 35 6.42 8.13 11.62
C VAL A 35 6.60 9.48 10.94
N ASP A 36 7.81 10.02 10.97
CA ASP A 36 8.14 11.29 10.33
C ASP A 36 8.10 11.19 8.80
N GLY A 37 8.47 10.04 8.22
CA GLY A 37 8.34 9.76 6.80
C GLY A 37 6.89 9.88 6.32
N VAL A 38 5.96 9.24 7.04
CA VAL A 38 4.52 9.35 6.77
C VAL A 38 4.04 10.79 6.94
N ARG A 39 4.45 11.48 8.01
CA ARG A 39 4.04 12.87 8.25
C ARG A 39 4.46 13.79 7.10
N ARG A 40 5.71 13.69 6.65
CA ARG A 40 6.22 14.49 5.51
C ARG A 40 5.47 14.17 4.22
N ALA A 41 5.24 12.89 3.92
CA ALA A 41 4.51 12.48 2.73
C ALA A 41 3.06 12.99 2.74
N ALA A 42 2.39 12.94 3.89
CA ALA A 42 1.03 13.45 4.06
C ALA A 42 0.95 14.98 3.97
N GLN A 43 1.90 15.70 4.59
CA GLN A 43 1.97 17.16 4.50
C GLN A 43 2.17 17.64 3.06
N ALA A 44 2.95 16.92 2.25
CA ALA A 44 3.14 17.22 0.84
C ALA A 44 1.83 17.18 0.02
N VAL A 45 0.81 16.47 0.50
CA VAL A 45 -0.55 16.41 -0.10
C VAL A 45 -1.61 17.15 0.74
N GLY A 46 -1.18 18.00 1.68
CA GLY A 46 -2.06 18.83 2.49
C GLY A 46 -2.83 18.08 3.58
N GLU A 47 -2.34 16.94 4.03
CA GLU A 47 -3.01 16.09 5.03
C GLU A 47 -2.35 16.19 6.42
N ALA A 48 -2.99 16.97 7.31
CA ALA A 48 -2.50 17.28 8.66
C ALA A 48 -2.77 16.17 9.71
N ARG A 49 -3.43 15.07 9.32
CA ARG A 49 -3.88 14.03 10.27
C ARG A 49 -2.76 13.37 11.09
N PHE A 50 -1.51 13.47 10.61
CA PHE A 50 -0.33 12.85 11.24
C PHE A 50 0.49 13.82 12.09
N ASP A 51 0.09 15.09 12.20
CA ASP A 51 0.88 16.12 12.89
C ASP A 51 1.12 15.82 14.37
N GLY A 52 0.18 15.12 15.02
CA GLY A 52 0.29 14.68 16.41
C GLY A 52 0.91 13.30 16.61
N ALA A 53 1.23 12.55 15.55
CA ALA A 53 1.70 11.18 15.66
C ALA A 53 3.10 11.11 16.26
N ARG A 54 3.32 10.20 17.22
CA ARG A 54 4.59 9.98 17.91
C ARG A 54 4.97 8.51 17.89
N ALA A 55 6.26 8.24 17.71
CA ALA A 55 6.86 6.92 17.82
C ALA A 55 7.00 6.53 19.30
N ASP A 56 5.90 6.12 19.92
CA ASP A 56 5.86 5.72 21.32
C ASP A 56 5.43 4.26 21.52
N ALA A 57 5.46 3.82 22.77
CA ALA A 57 5.08 2.45 23.12
C ALA A 57 3.62 2.12 22.76
N ALA A 58 2.72 3.11 22.76
CA ALA A 58 1.32 2.90 22.41
C ALA A 58 1.15 2.69 20.91
N LEU A 59 1.85 3.47 20.07
CA LEU A 59 1.86 3.27 18.63
C LEU A 59 2.51 1.93 18.25
N ARG A 60 3.60 1.54 18.93
CA ARG A 60 4.21 0.22 18.75
C ARG A 60 3.27 -0.92 19.15
N GLN A 61 2.54 -0.81 20.25
CA GLN A 61 1.53 -1.82 20.58
C GLN A 61 0.44 -1.88 19.50
N ARG A 62 0.01 -0.71 19.01
CA ARG A 62 -0.98 -0.63 17.94
C ARG A 62 -0.53 -1.34 16.65
N TYR A 63 0.76 -1.22 16.30
CA TYR A 63 1.36 -1.95 15.19
C TYR A 63 1.13 -3.47 15.31
N TYR A 64 1.44 -4.02 16.48
CA TYR A 64 1.24 -5.44 16.75
C TYR A 64 -0.23 -5.85 16.71
N ASP A 65 -1.10 -5.05 17.33
CA ASP A 65 -2.54 -5.28 17.37
C ASP A 65 -3.18 -5.27 15.98
N ARG A 66 -2.67 -4.41 15.07
CA ARG A 66 -3.16 -4.28 13.70
C ARG A 66 -2.72 -5.44 12.82
N PHE A 67 -1.46 -5.88 12.92
CA PHE A 67 -0.87 -6.74 11.88
C PHE A 67 -0.51 -8.15 12.32
N PHE A 68 -0.38 -8.42 13.63
CA PHE A 68 0.14 -9.70 14.11
C PHE A 68 -0.77 -10.40 15.14
N VAL A 69 -1.57 -9.66 15.91
CA VAL A 69 -2.44 -10.24 16.95
C VAL A 69 -3.85 -10.47 16.39
N SER A 70 -4.10 -11.64 15.79
CA SER A 70 -5.38 -11.94 15.13
C SER A 70 -6.61 -11.93 16.04
N ALA A 71 -6.43 -12.09 17.35
CA ALA A 71 -7.50 -11.97 18.34
C ALA A 71 -7.83 -10.51 18.74
N SER A 72 -6.99 -9.55 18.32
CA SER A 72 -7.20 -8.13 18.59
C SER A 72 -8.43 -7.61 17.83
N PRO A 73 -9.27 -6.77 18.44
CA PRO A 73 -10.36 -6.12 17.72
C PRO A 73 -9.87 -5.14 16.64
N PHE A 74 -8.58 -4.78 16.66
CA PHE A 74 -7.95 -3.89 15.69
C PHE A 74 -7.32 -4.64 14.50
N PHE A 75 -7.24 -5.97 14.58
CA PHE A 75 -6.56 -6.78 13.58
C PHE A 75 -7.14 -6.57 12.17
N LEU A 76 -6.25 -6.28 11.23
CA LEU A 76 -6.58 -6.09 9.82
C LEU A 76 -5.56 -6.81 8.95
N PRO A 77 -5.92 -7.96 8.36
CA PRO A 77 -5.09 -8.64 7.38
C PRO A 77 -5.09 -7.84 6.07
N LEU A 78 -4.07 -7.00 5.87
CA LEU A 78 -3.89 -6.16 4.69
C LEU A 78 -3.44 -6.97 3.46
N CYS A 79 -4.28 -7.89 3.01
CA CYS A 79 -4.11 -8.66 1.76
C CYS A 79 -5.36 -8.50 0.88
N GLU A 80 -5.17 -8.35 -0.43
CA GLU A 80 -6.25 -8.16 -1.40
C GLU A 80 -7.29 -9.27 -1.32
N SER A 81 -6.85 -10.54 -1.37
CA SER A 81 -7.76 -11.68 -1.39
C SER A 81 -8.66 -11.70 -0.15
N THR A 82 -8.07 -11.33 0.99
CA THR A 82 -8.71 -11.32 2.29
C THR A 82 -9.71 -10.17 2.43
N VAL A 83 -9.30 -8.94 2.07
CA VAL A 83 -10.13 -7.75 2.22
C VAL A 83 -11.28 -7.75 1.20
N ARG A 84 -11.02 -8.12 -0.06
CA ARG A 84 -12.08 -8.19 -1.08
C ARG A 84 -13.08 -9.31 -0.83
N GLY A 85 -12.65 -10.38 -0.17
CA GLY A 85 -13.51 -11.48 0.24
C GLY A 85 -14.18 -11.28 1.59
N ALA A 86 -13.95 -10.14 2.27
CA ALA A 86 -14.52 -9.91 3.57
C ALA A 86 -16.05 -9.75 3.50
N VAL A 87 -16.74 -10.34 4.47
CA VAL A 87 -18.21 -10.27 4.59
C VAL A 87 -18.58 -9.68 5.94
N GLU A 88 -19.64 -8.89 5.96
CA GLU A 88 -20.22 -8.37 7.20
C GLU A 88 -21.36 -9.29 7.65
N GLU A 89 -21.17 -9.93 8.80
CA GLU A 89 -22.14 -10.86 9.39
C GLU A 89 -22.39 -10.42 10.85
N GLY A 90 -23.62 -10.03 11.17
CA GLY A 90 -24.00 -9.62 12.54
C GLY A 90 -23.23 -8.42 13.09
N GLY A 91 -22.88 -7.45 12.23
CA GLY A 91 -22.10 -6.26 12.60
C GLY A 91 -20.61 -6.53 12.85
N ARG A 92 -20.14 -7.75 12.58
CA ARG A 92 -18.72 -8.13 12.63
C ARG A 92 -18.20 -8.37 11.22
N LEU A 93 -16.97 -7.95 11.00
CA LEU A 93 -16.28 -8.19 9.74
C LEU A 93 -15.56 -9.54 9.81
N ARG A 94 -15.89 -10.44 8.88
CA ARG A 94 -15.22 -11.74 8.73
C ARG A 94 -14.38 -11.72 7.46
N TYR A 95 -13.07 -11.81 7.66
CA TYR A 95 -12.07 -11.80 6.60
C TYR A 95 -11.99 -13.14 5.85
N ALA A 96 -11.78 -13.10 4.54
CA ALA A 96 -11.55 -14.30 3.75
C ALA A 96 -10.12 -14.85 3.91
N PRO A 97 -9.86 -16.13 3.61
CA PRO A 97 -8.50 -16.67 3.57
C PRO A 97 -7.57 -15.89 2.63
N ALA A 98 -6.29 -15.83 2.98
CA ALA A 98 -5.25 -15.23 2.15
C ALA A 98 -4.89 -16.16 0.97
N GLY A 99 -4.62 -15.58 -0.21
CA GLY A 99 -4.17 -16.30 -1.41
C GLY A 99 -5.24 -16.52 -2.49
N GLY A 100 -4.96 -17.49 -3.38
CA GLY A 100 -5.83 -17.82 -4.52
C GLY A 100 -5.55 -16.97 -5.76
N ALA A 101 -6.49 -17.00 -6.72
CA ALA A 101 -6.28 -16.47 -8.07
C ALA A 101 -5.82 -15.00 -8.12
N ARG A 102 -6.22 -14.16 -7.15
CA ARG A 102 -5.76 -12.76 -7.07
C ARG A 102 -4.26 -12.68 -6.72
N ALA A 103 -3.85 -13.38 -5.67
CA ALA A 103 -2.45 -13.45 -5.27
C ALA A 103 -1.57 -14.07 -6.36
N ASP A 104 -2.09 -15.09 -7.07
CA ASP A 104 -1.39 -15.69 -8.22
C ASP A 104 -1.22 -14.71 -9.38
N HIS A 105 -2.25 -13.90 -9.66
CA HIS A 105 -2.21 -12.87 -10.70
C HIS A 105 -1.21 -11.76 -10.34
N VAL A 106 -1.26 -11.23 -9.12
CA VAL A 106 -0.31 -10.23 -8.62
C VAL A 106 1.13 -10.74 -8.75
N LEU A 107 1.39 -11.99 -8.35
CA LEU A 107 2.71 -12.60 -8.48
C LEU A 107 3.14 -12.80 -9.95
N ALA A 108 2.19 -13.03 -10.87
CA ALA A 108 2.49 -13.04 -12.30
C ALA A 108 2.90 -11.65 -12.80
N CYS A 109 2.21 -10.58 -12.38
CA CYS A 109 2.59 -9.20 -12.70
C CYS A 109 4.01 -8.88 -12.22
N TYR A 110 4.37 -9.26 -10.99
CA TYR A 110 5.71 -9.07 -10.44
C TYR A 110 6.78 -9.74 -11.30
N ARG A 111 6.56 -11.01 -11.67
CA ARG A 111 7.51 -11.77 -12.50
C ARG A 111 7.72 -11.16 -13.88
N VAL A 112 6.65 -10.67 -14.52
CA VAL A 112 6.75 -10.00 -15.83
C VAL A 112 7.57 -8.72 -15.75
N ALA A 113 7.45 -7.99 -14.65
CA ALA A 113 8.19 -6.75 -14.41
C ALA A 113 9.58 -6.97 -13.78
N GLY A 114 9.97 -8.21 -13.46
CA GLY A 114 11.23 -8.52 -12.78
C GLY A 114 11.29 -8.03 -11.33
N PHE A 115 10.15 -7.86 -10.67
CA PHE A 115 10.04 -7.42 -9.28
C PHE A 115 10.02 -8.62 -8.31
N GLU A 116 10.80 -8.55 -7.23
CA GLU A 116 10.78 -9.54 -6.13
C GLU A 116 10.23 -8.90 -4.85
N HIS A 117 8.97 -9.18 -4.54
CA HIS A 117 8.31 -8.68 -3.34
C HIS A 117 8.97 -9.13 -2.02
N ARG A 118 9.72 -10.24 -2.01
CA ARG A 118 10.44 -10.69 -0.81
C ARG A 118 11.65 -9.82 -0.46
N ASP A 119 12.11 -9.01 -1.40
CA ASP A 119 13.21 -8.07 -1.18
C ASP A 119 12.72 -6.75 -0.56
N VAL A 120 11.40 -6.62 -0.31
CA VAL A 120 10.86 -5.51 0.48
C VAL A 120 11.42 -5.64 1.90
N GLY A 121 12.44 -4.83 2.20
CA GLY A 121 13.04 -4.75 3.53
C GLY A 121 12.05 -4.30 4.58
N GLY A 122 12.28 -4.70 5.83
CA GLY A 122 11.37 -4.37 6.92
C GLY A 122 11.70 -5.10 8.22
N PHE A 123 10.80 -4.97 9.19
CA PHE A 123 10.84 -5.75 10.41
C PHE A 123 10.70 -7.25 10.09
N ASP A 124 11.59 -8.06 10.66
CA ASP A 124 11.75 -9.48 10.36
C ASP A 124 10.45 -10.28 10.29
N LEU A 125 9.52 -10.05 11.23
CA LEU A 125 8.25 -10.77 11.26
C LEU A 125 7.30 -10.34 10.13
N ALA A 126 7.30 -9.06 9.80
CA ALA A 126 6.48 -8.50 8.72
C ALA A 126 6.92 -9.06 7.36
N VAL A 127 8.24 -9.06 7.10
CA VAL A 127 8.79 -9.51 5.81
C VAL A 127 8.65 -11.02 5.64
N LYS A 128 8.91 -11.82 6.68
CA LYS A 128 8.79 -13.29 6.61
C LYS A 128 7.37 -13.77 6.33
N THR A 129 6.36 -12.97 6.67
CA THR A 129 4.94 -13.31 6.50
C THR A 129 4.31 -12.61 5.30
N LEU A 130 5.09 -11.79 4.57
CA LEU A 130 4.63 -10.96 3.47
C LEU A 130 4.00 -11.80 2.36
N LYS A 131 2.76 -11.46 2.00
CA LYS A 131 2.04 -12.06 0.88
C LYS A 131 2.21 -11.20 -0.37
N PRO A 132 2.22 -11.81 -1.57
CA PRO A 132 2.35 -11.06 -2.82
C PRO A 132 1.21 -10.06 -3.00
N ASP A 133 -0.02 -10.39 -2.57
CA ASP A 133 -1.17 -9.48 -2.62
C ASP A 133 -1.34 -8.62 -1.36
N SER A 134 -0.28 -8.44 -0.58
CA SER A 134 -0.32 -7.53 0.57
C SER A 134 -0.23 -6.08 0.13
N MET A 135 -0.83 -5.17 0.91
CA MET A 135 -0.75 -3.72 0.64
C MET A 135 0.70 -3.25 0.53
N VAL A 136 1.59 -3.81 1.37
CA VAL A 136 3.03 -3.54 1.37
C VAL A 136 3.67 -3.95 0.04
N ALA A 137 3.44 -5.18 -0.41
CA ALA A 137 4.02 -5.68 -1.66
C ALA A 137 3.47 -4.93 -2.89
N GLU A 138 2.16 -4.69 -2.92
CA GLU A 138 1.51 -3.94 -4.00
C GLU A 138 2.02 -2.50 -4.09
N LEU A 139 2.13 -1.79 -2.97
CA LEU A 139 2.68 -0.44 -2.95
C LEU A 139 4.16 -0.40 -3.35
N ALA A 140 4.98 -1.34 -2.87
CA ALA A 140 6.39 -1.41 -3.23
C ALA A 140 6.58 -1.67 -4.72
N PHE A 141 5.79 -2.58 -5.29
CA PHE A 141 5.78 -2.83 -6.73
C PHE A 141 5.37 -1.58 -7.52
N MET A 142 4.26 -0.95 -7.15
CA MET A 142 3.80 0.27 -7.81
C MET A 142 4.81 1.41 -7.70
N ALA A 143 5.49 1.55 -6.56
CA ALA A 143 6.56 2.54 -6.40
C ALA A 143 7.70 2.27 -7.38
N SER A 144 8.12 1.01 -7.54
CA SER A 144 9.17 0.64 -8.51
C SER A 144 8.80 0.97 -9.96
N LEU A 145 7.53 0.76 -10.34
CA LEU A 145 7.02 1.16 -11.67
C LEU A 145 6.98 2.68 -11.81
N ALA A 146 6.60 3.39 -10.76
CA ALA A 146 6.57 4.84 -10.74
C ALA A 146 7.97 5.44 -10.89
N ASP A 147 8.98 4.88 -10.22
CA ASP A 147 10.39 5.30 -10.40
C ASP A 147 10.87 5.07 -11.83
N ALA A 148 10.57 3.89 -12.40
CA ALA A 148 10.92 3.59 -13.79
C ALA A 148 10.22 4.51 -14.79
N ALA A 149 8.99 4.93 -14.50
CA ALA A 149 8.22 5.88 -15.31
C ALA A 149 8.73 7.32 -15.18
N ALA A 150 9.25 7.69 -14.01
CA ALA A 150 9.75 9.02 -13.69
C ALA A 150 11.23 9.23 -14.01
N ALA A 151 11.97 8.15 -14.28
CA ALA A 151 13.38 8.23 -14.63
C ALA A 151 13.57 9.07 -15.91
N ASP A 152 14.50 10.02 -15.85
CA ASP A 152 15.00 10.70 -17.05
C ASP A 152 15.81 9.70 -17.87
N ALA A 153 15.10 8.91 -18.68
CA ALA A 153 15.66 7.76 -19.38
C ALA A 153 16.02 8.10 -20.84
N GLU A 154 17.13 7.52 -21.30
CA GLU A 154 17.51 7.42 -22.71
C GLU A 154 16.47 6.62 -23.54
N ASP A 155 15.59 5.85 -22.89
CA ASP A 155 14.46 5.13 -23.50
C ASP A 155 13.09 5.65 -23.02
N PRO A 156 12.49 6.64 -23.71
CA PRO A 156 11.14 7.12 -23.44
C PRO A 156 10.04 6.06 -23.58
N ALA A 157 10.26 4.99 -24.36
CA ALA A 157 9.26 3.94 -24.53
C ALA A 157 9.20 3.04 -23.28
N ALA A 158 10.32 2.80 -22.61
CA ALA A 158 10.35 2.08 -21.33
C ALA A 158 9.59 2.85 -20.24
N ALA A 159 9.84 4.16 -20.11
CA ALA A 159 9.15 5.01 -19.15
C ALA A 159 7.62 5.01 -19.38
N ARG A 160 7.17 5.13 -20.63
CA ARG A 160 5.74 5.02 -20.99
C ARG A 160 5.15 3.65 -20.65
N ARG A 161 5.87 2.56 -20.91
CA ARG A 161 5.43 1.21 -20.53
C ARG A 161 5.28 1.07 -19.02
N ALA A 162 6.23 1.59 -18.25
CA ALA A 162 6.16 1.56 -16.78
C ALA A 162 4.96 2.37 -16.25
N ALA A 163 4.70 3.56 -16.79
CA ALA A 163 3.54 4.38 -16.44
C ALA A 163 2.21 3.67 -16.75
N PHE A 164 2.13 2.99 -17.90
CA PHE A 164 0.97 2.20 -18.28
C PHE A 164 0.75 1.02 -17.33
N LEU A 165 1.81 0.25 -17.03
CA LEU A 165 1.73 -0.87 -16.09
C LEU A 165 1.33 -0.41 -14.68
N LEU A 166 1.84 0.74 -14.22
CA LEU A 166 1.46 1.34 -12.95
C LEU A 166 -0.04 1.60 -12.90
N ARG A 167 -0.58 2.31 -13.90
CA ARG A 167 -2.01 2.64 -13.97
C ARG A 167 -2.86 1.38 -14.06
N GLN A 168 -2.49 0.44 -14.93
CA GLN A 168 -3.23 -0.82 -15.09
C GLN A 168 -3.27 -1.62 -13.78
N PHE A 169 -2.12 -1.80 -13.11
CA PHE A 169 -2.05 -2.50 -11.83
C PHE A 169 -2.85 -1.78 -10.74
N ALA A 170 -2.78 -0.45 -10.70
CA ALA A 170 -3.58 0.38 -9.78
C ALA A 170 -5.08 0.11 -9.96
N CYS A 171 -5.57 0.09 -11.20
CA CYS A 171 -6.97 -0.13 -11.53
C CYS A 171 -7.46 -1.54 -11.20
N GLU A 172 -6.70 -2.56 -11.60
CA GLU A 172 -7.13 -3.97 -11.50
C GLU A 172 -7.05 -4.50 -10.07
N HIS A 173 -6.01 -4.09 -9.34
CA HIS A 173 -5.70 -4.58 -7.99
C HIS A 173 -5.96 -3.51 -6.93
N ALA A 174 -5.02 -2.58 -6.73
CA ALA A 174 -4.96 -1.76 -5.53
C ALA A 174 -6.22 -0.90 -5.30
N ALA A 175 -6.76 -0.25 -6.34
CA ALA A 175 -7.97 0.57 -6.25
C ALA A 175 -9.21 -0.25 -5.87
N GLY A 176 -9.22 -1.54 -6.21
CA GLY A 176 -10.31 -2.47 -5.92
C GLY A 176 -10.48 -2.80 -4.43
N TRP A 177 -9.48 -2.50 -3.58
CA TRP A 177 -9.53 -2.92 -2.17
C TRP A 177 -8.91 -1.96 -1.15
N PHE A 178 -7.97 -1.09 -1.52
CA PHE A 178 -7.30 -0.20 -0.56
C PHE A 178 -8.29 0.71 0.18
N ALA A 179 -9.27 1.25 -0.53
CA ALA A 179 -10.32 2.06 0.09
C ALA A 179 -11.17 1.25 1.09
N ALA A 180 -11.42 -0.03 0.81
CA ALA A 180 -12.12 -0.91 1.74
C ALA A 180 -11.27 -1.20 2.98
N ALA A 181 -9.98 -1.51 2.80
CA ALA A 181 -9.03 -1.70 3.90
C ALA A 181 -8.98 -0.47 4.82
N ALA A 182 -8.87 0.74 4.24
CA ALA A 182 -8.89 1.99 5.00
C ALA A 182 -10.17 2.17 5.82
N ARG A 183 -11.35 1.91 5.22
CA ARG A 183 -12.63 1.96 5.95
C ARG A 183 -12.70 0.93 7.08
N TYR A 184 -12.23 -0.29 6.84
CA TYR A 184 -12.23 -1.34 7.85
C TYR A 184 -11.28 -1.02 8.99
N ALA A 185 -10.11 -0.45 8.70
CA ALA A 185 -9.19 0.04 9.71
C ALA A 185 -9.86 1.10 10.60
N ALA A 186 -10.45 2.13 9.99
CA ALA A 186 -11.09 3.26 10.66
C ALA A 186 -12.34 2.87 11.46
N ARG A 187 -13.06 1.81 11.05
CA ARG A 187 -14.20 1.28 11.81
C ARG A 187 -13.78 0.71 13.16
N ALA A 188 -12.60 0.09 13.25
CA ALA A 188 -12.08 -0.42 14.52
C ALA A 188 -11.50 0.70 15.38
N ASP A 189 -10.73 1.61 14.76
CA ASP A 189 -10.19 2.83 15.35
C ASP A 189 -9.64 3.72 14.23
N ASP A 190 -9.86 5.04 14.27
CA ASP A 190 -9.27 5.98 13.29
C ASP A 190 -7.86 6.40 13.72
N ASP A 191 -6.99 5.41 13.88
CA ASP A 191 -5.62 5.56 14.35
C ASP A 191 -4.64 5.92 13.22
N PHE A 192 -3.34 5.96 13.57
CA PHE A 192 -2.25 6.19 12.63
C PHE A 192 -2.30 5.25 11.42
N TYR A 193 -2.55 3.95 11.62
CA TYR A 193 -2.52 2.95 10.56
C TYR A 193 -3.77 2.97 9.69
N ALA A 194 -4.93 3.30 10.26
CA ALA A 194 -6.11 3.66 9.46
C ALA A 194 -5.77 4.82 8.51
N GLY A 195 -4.96 5.76 8.99
CA GLY A 195 -4.46 6.86 8.18
C GLY A 195 -3.49 6.51 7.09
N VAL A 196 -2.53 5.64 7.39
CA VAL A 196 -1.61 5.13 6.36
C VAL A 196 -2.41 4.42 5.26
N CYS A 197 -3.42 3.63 5.62
CA CYS A 197 -4.30 2.97 4.64
C CYS A 197 -5.11 3.99 3.81
N THR A 198 -5.63 5.05 4.43
CA THR A 198 -6.33 6.13 3.71
C THR A 198 -5.39 6.86 2.74
N LEU A 199 -4.18 7.19 3.19
CA LEU A 199 -3.17 7.87 2.36
C LEU A 199 -2.79 7.01 1.15
N ALA A 200 -2.52 5.73 1.36
CA ALA A 200 -2.27 4.76 0.30
C ALA A 200 -3.46 4.67 -0.68
N ALA A 201 -4.69 4.53 -0.19
CA ALA A 201 -5.89 4.45 -1.03
C ALA A 201 -6.08 5.71 -1.89
N ARG A 202 -5.81 6.90 -1.34
CA ARG A 202 -5.88 8.17 -2.08
C ARG A 202 -4.80 8.26 -3.15
N ALA A 203 -3.56 7.88 -2.82
CA ALA A 203 -2.44 7.89 -3.77
C ALA A 203 -2.71 6.93 -4.95
N VAL A 204 -3.16 5.71 -4.67
CA VAL A 204 -3.54 4.73 -5.69
C VAL A 204 -4.68 5.26 -6.56
N LYS A 205 -5.72 5.84 -5.96
CA LYS A 205 -6.83 6.42 -6.73
C LYS A 205 -6.37 7.51 -7.69
N ALA A 206 -5.38 8.31 -7.32
CA ALA A 206 -4.86 9.37 -8.18
C ALA A 206 -4.14 8.84 -9.43
N VAL A 207 -3.43 7.70 -9.33
CA VAL A 207 -2.74 7.09 -10.47
C VAL A 207 -3.60 6.09 -11.25
N ALA A 208 -4.71 5.64 -10.68
CA ALA A 208 -5.72 4.80 -11.34
C ALA A 208 -6.75 5.62 -12.14
N ALA A 209 -6.89 6.92 -11.84
CA ALA A 209 -7.85 7.81 -12.50
C ALA A 209 -7.52 8.03 -13.98
#